data_AF-K4CCX8-F1
#
_entry.id   AF-K4CCX8-F1
#
_cell.length_a   1.000
_cell.length_b   1.000
_cell.length_c   1.000
_cell.angle_alpha   90.00
_cell.angle_beta   90.00
_cell.angle_gamma   90.00
#
_symmetry.space_group_name_H-M   'P 1'
#
loop_
_entity.id
_entity.type
_entity.pdbx_description
1 polymer ?
#
loop_
_entity_poly.entity_id
_entity_poly.type
_entity_poly.pdbx_seq_one_letter_code
_entity_poly.pdbx_strand_id
1 'polypeptide(L)'
;MMHYYLSGGFTANTTLAHICRDNGLLLHIHRVIHAVIDRQKNHGIHFLVLEKSLHLSGGDHIHSGTVVGKLEGVLHVASGGIHVWHMSTLTEIFGNDSALMFGGGSIGYPRVMQGNEIIREACKWSLKLAASCEVSYLILQIFIPLKARICDCGNYRVIGDEKEDPKFCEQCRVKFVDSRI
;
A
#
# COMPACT_ATOMS: atom_id res chain seq x y z
N MET A 1 -5.84 4.75 -19.17
CA MET A 1 -4.81 3.80 -19.66
C MET A 1 -3.91 3.38 -18.51
N MET A 2 -3.13 2.30 -18.67
CA MET A 2 -2.09 1.92 -17.71
C MET A 2 -0.73 1.73 -18.39
N HIS A 3 0.37 2.02 -17.67
CA HIS A 3 1.72 1.84 -18.21
C HIS A 3 2.74 1.39 -17.15
N TYR A 4 3.75 0.63 -17.58
CA TYR A 4 4.85 0.16 -16.76
C TYR A 4 6.10 1.01 -17.01
N TYR A 5 6.20 2.17 -16.35
CA TYR A 5 7.20 3.19 -16.74
C TYR A 5 8.66 2.76 -16.60
N LEU A 6 9.00 1.90 -15.64
CA LEU A 6 10.38 1.42 -15.46
C LEU A 6 10.79 0.37 -16.50
N SER A 7 9.87 -0.52 -16.89
CA SER A 7 10.15 -1.52 -17.91
C SER A 7 9.97 -0.99 -19.33
N GLY A 8 9.01 -0.08 -19.54
CA GLY A 8 8.79 0.62 -20.81
C GLY A 8 9.78 1.76 -21.03
N GLY A 9 10.38 2.27 -19.95
CA GLY A 9 11.36 3.35 -19.96
C GLY A 9 10.72 4.75 -19.90
N PHE A 10 11.48 5.70 -19.33
CA PHE A 10 11.03 7.08 -19.15
C PHE A 10 10.66 7.78 -20.48
N THR A 11 11.40 7.52 -21.58
CA THR A 11 11.10 8.12 -22.89
C THR A 11 9.73 7.71 -23.41
N ALA A 12 9.36 6.43 -23.27
CA ALA A 12 8.05 5.95 -23.64
C ALA A 12 6.97 6.52 -22.72
N ASN A 13 7.25 6.58 -21.41
CA ASN A 13 6.32 7.13 -20.42
C ASN A 13 5.99 8.60 -20.69
N THR A 14 6.99 9.45 -20.93
CA THR A 14 6.77 10.88 -21.20
C THR A 14 5.99 11.09 -22.50
N THR A 15 6.33 10.35 -23.56
CA THR A 15 5.55 10.38 -24.80
C THR A 15 4.10 9.99 -24.55
N LEU A 16 3.87 8.91 -23.80
CA LEU A 16 2.53 8.44 -23.48
C LEU A 16 1.77 9.44 -22.60
N ALA A 17 2.43 10.11 -21.66
CA ALA A 17 1.84 11.14 -20.82
C ALA A 17 1.35 12.34 -21.65
N HIS A 18 2.13 12.78 -22.64
CA HIS A 18 1.68 13.81 -23.58
C HIS A 18 0.47 13.35 -24.40
N ILE A 19 0.52 12.14 -24.96
CA ILE A 19 -0.62 11.57 -25.71
C ILE A 19 -1.87 11.49 -24.81
N CYS A 20 -1.73 11.01 -23.57
CA CYS A 20 -2.84 10.93 -22.63
C CYS A 20 -3.42 12.30 -22.33
N ARG A 21 -2.57 13.32 -22.11
CA ARG A 21 -3.01 14.69 -21.88
C ARG A 21 -3.77 15.27 -23.06
N ASP A 22 -3.26 15.11 -24.27
CA ASP A 22 -3.85 15.66 -25.50
C ASP A 22 -5.18 14.99 -25.85
N ASN A 23 -5.40 13.76 -25.36
CA ASN A 23 -6.62 12.99 -25.59
C ASN A 23 -7.57 12.96 -24.37
N GLY A 24 -7.28 13.70 -23.29
CA GLY A 24 -8.11 13.73 -22.08
C GLY A 24 -8.20 12.37 -21.36
N LEU A 25 -7.16 11.54 -21.47
CA LEU A 25 -7.10 10.22 -20.86
C LEU A 25 -6.30 10.25 -19.55
N LEU A 26 -6.81 9.58 -18.52
CA LEU A 26 -6.04 9.32 -17.31
C LEU A 26 -4.97 8.24 -17.55
N LEU A 27 -3.79 8.44 -16.97
CA LEU A 27 -2.63 7.55 -17.08
C LEU A 27 -2.25 6.98 -15.70
N HIS A 28 -2.66 5.72 -15.48
CA HIS A 28 -2.27 4.94 -14.30
C HIS A 28 -0.88 4.32 -14.49
N ILE A 29 0.02 4.49 -13.52
CA ILE A 29 1.39 4.01 -13.60
C ILE A 29 1.62 2.86 -12.62
N HIS A 30 2.09 1.74 -13.16
CA HIS A 30 2.53 0.62 -12.37
C HIS A 30 4.05 0.52 -12.34
N ARG A 31 4.61 0.44 -11.12
CA ARG A 31 6.06 0.47 -10.86
C ARG A 31 6.75 -0.90 -11.01
N VAL A 32 6.41 -1.69 -12.03
CA VAL A 32 7.04 -3.01 -12.25
C VAL A 32 8.58 -2.88 -12.21
N ILE A 33 9.28 -3.84 -11.60
CA ILE A 33 10.75 -3.88 -11.40
C ILE A 33 11.32 -2.90 -10.35
N HIS A 34 10.53 -1.99 -9.75
CA HIS A 34 11.06 -1.02 -8.78
C HIS A 34 11.87 -1.66 -7.63
N ALA A 35 11.42 -2.79 -7.08
CA ALA A 35 12.08 -3.51 -5.99
C ALA A 35 13.47 -4.09 -6.32
N VAL A 36 13.85 -4.15 -7.60
CA VAL A 36 15.22 -4.47 -8.01
C VAL A 36 16.16 -3.29 -7.71
N ILE A 37 15.62 -2.08 -7.72
CA ILE A 37 16.35 -0.81 -7.65
C ILE A 37 16.25 -0.18 -6.26
N ASP A 38 15.09 -0.28 -5.58
CA ASP A 38 14.79 0.51 -4.39
C ASP A 38 14.69 -0.26 -3.07
N ARG A 39 14.93 -1.58 -3.10
CA ARG A 39 14.71 -2.46 -1.93
C ARG A 39 15.86 -2.44 -0.92
N GLN A 40 17.11 -2.43 -1.38
CA GLN A 40 18.27 -2.58 -0.50
C GLN A 40 18.71 -1.20 0.03
N LYS A 41 18.83 -1.07 1.36
CA LYS A 41 19.22 0.20 1.98
C LYS A 41 20.65 0.64 1.64
N ASN A 42 21.53 -0.31 1.35
CA ASN A 42 22.96 -0.06 1.11
C ASN A 42 23.32 0.16 -0.36
N HIS A 43 22.42 -0.12 -1.30
CA HIS A 43 22.69 0.03 -2.73
C HIS A 43 21.38 0.16 -3.52
N GLY A 44 21.33 1.16 -4.41
CA GLY A 44 20.18 1.39 -5.28
C GLY A 44 19.72 2.84 -5.32
N ILE A 45 18.48 3.05 -5.73
CA ILE A 45 17.82 4.36 -5.79
C ILE A 45 16.56 4.29 -4.93
N HIS A 46 16.46 5.14 -3.92
CA HIS A 46 15.29 5.16 -3.04
C HIS A 46 14.00 5.49 -3.80
N PHE A 47 12.90 4.83 -3.45
CA PHE A 47 11.62 4.93 -4.18
C PHE A 47 11.12 6.38 -4.34
N LEU A 48 11.30 7.23 -3.33
CA LEU A 48 10.94 8.67 -3.42
C LEU A 48 11.62 9.42 -4.57
N VAL A 49 12.81 8.99 -4.98
CA VAL A 49 13.50 9.58 -6.15
C VAL A 49 12.80 9.14 -7.44
N LEU A 50 12.42 7.86 -7.51
CA LEU A 50 11.67 7.31 -8.65
C LEU A 50 10.28 7.94 -8.76
N GLU A 51 9.60 8.14 -7.64
CA GLU A 51 8.29 8.82 -7.57
C GLU A 51 8.38 10.27 -8.06
N LYS A 52 9.36 11.05 -7.58
CA LYS A 52 9.59 12.42 -8.07
C LYS A 52 9.91 12.45 -9.56
N SER A 53 10.73 11.51 -10.02
CA SER A 53 11.06 11.38 -11.45
C SER A 53 9.80 11.07 -12.27
N LEU A 54 8.92 10.20 -11.75
CA LEU A 54 7.67 9.90 -12.41
C LEU A 54 6.75 11.12 -12.47
N HIS A 55 6.62 11.85 -11.36
CA HIS A 55 5.80 13.06 -11.28
C HIS A 55 6.22 14.10 -12.33
N LEU A 56 7.52 14.24 -12.57
CA LEU A 56 8.05 15.09 -13.65
C LEU A 56 7.81 14.49 -15.05
N SER A 57 7.98 13.18 -15.21
CA SER A 57 7.83 12.53 -16.52
C SER A 57 6.37 12.39 -16.98
N GLY A 58 5.42 12.50 -16.06
CA GLY A 58 3.98 12.42 -16.31
C GLY A 58 3.35 11.09 -15.90
N GLY A 59 2.30 11.18 -15.07
CA GLY A 59 1.49 10.06 -14.60
C GLY A 59 0.49 10.55 -13.56
N ASP A 60 -0.76 10.10 -13.63
CA ASP A 60 -1.82 10.57 -12.73
C ASP A 60 -1.86 9.77 -11.43
N HIS A 61 -1.54 8.48 -11.49
CA HIS A 61 -1.53 7.57 -10.34
C HIS A 61 -0.27 6.72 -10.34
N ILE A 62 0.31 6.40 -9.17
CA ILE A 62 1.43 5.45 -9.03
C ILE A 62 1.21 4.49 -7.86
N HIS A 63 1.45 3.20 -8.09
CA HIS A 63 1.56 2.21 -7.00
C HIS A 63 2.67 2.57 -6.04
N SER A 64 2.39 2.51 -4.74
CA SER A 64 3.30 3.05 -3.73
C SER A 64 3.52 2.14 -2.53
N GLY A 65 2.72 1.10 -2.42
CA GLY A 65 2.74 0.16 -1.31
C GLY A 65 1.54 0.36 -0.41
N THR A 66 1.31 -0.63 0.43
CA THR A 66 0.09 -0.77 1.22
C THR A 66 0.34 -0.63 2.71
N VAL A 67 1.60 -0.58 3.15
CA VAL A 67 2.06 -0.69 4.54
C VAL A 67 1.69 -2.02 5.22
N VAL A 68 0.39 -2.34 5.24
CA VAL A 68 -0.22 -3.50 5.91
C VAL A 68 -0.43 -4.70 4.98
N GLY A 69 -0.20 -4.53 3.68
CA GLY A 69 -0.30 -5.63 2.72
C GLY A 69 1.02 -6.37 2.52
N LYS A 70 1.09 -7.14 1.44
CA LYS A 70 2.21 -8.08 1.21
C LYS A 70 3.53 -7.40 0.84
N LEU A 71 3.50 -6.17 0.33
CA LEU A 71 4.66 -5.48 -0.22
C LEU A 71 4.97 -4.21 0.58
N GLU A 72 6.25 -3.95 0.80
CA GLU A 72 6.74 -2.72 1.45
C GLU A 72 6.39 -1.46 0.65
N GLY A 73 6.09 -0.36 1.34
CA GLY A 73 5.96 0.99 0.76
C GLY A 73 4.80 1.83 1.30
N VAL A 74 4.84 3.13 0.97
CA VAL A 74 3.93 4.20 1.40
C VAL A 74 3.71 5.19 0.24
N LEU A 75 2.45 5.42 -0.20
CA LEU A 75 1.81 6.67 -0.75
C LEU A 75 0.89 6.63 -2.02
N HIS A 76 -0.42 6.93 -1.92
CA HIS A 76 -1.39 7.24 -3.01
C HIS A 76 -2.07 6.09 -3.77
N VAL A 77 -1.39 5.03 -4.23
CA VAL A 77 -2.08 3.81 -4.72
C VAL A 77 -1.64 2.59 -3.94
N ALA A 78 -2.51 2.16 -3.04
CA ALA A 78 -2.32 1.00 -2.19
C ALA A 78 -2.86 -0.24 -2.91
N SER A 79 -1.95 -1.09 -3.39
CA SER A 79 -2.27 -2.38 -4.01
C SER A 79 -1.30 -3.46 -3.57
N GLY A 80 -1.83 -4.66 -3.29
CA GLY A 80 -1.04 -5.84 -2.96
C GLY A 80 -1.40 -6.45 -1.62
N GLY A 81 -2.19 -7.53 -1.64
CA GLY A 81 -2.52 -8.31 -0.44
C GLY A 81 -3.40 -7.60 0.59
N ILE A 82 -4.12 -6.54 0.20
CA ILE A 82 -5.06 -5.84 1.08
C ILE A 82 -6.46 -6.44 0.98
N HIS A 83 -7.21 -6.37 2.09
CA HIS A 83 -8.56 -6.87 2.23
C HIS A 83 -9.37 -5.98 3.18
N VAL A 84 -10.67 -6.24 3.32
CA VAL A 84 -11.61 -5.32 3.99
C VAL A 84 -11.21 -4.91 5.42
N TRP A 85 -10.53 -5.77 6.17
CA TRP A 85 -10.06 -5.41 7.51
C TRP A 85 -8.99 -4.32 7.54
N HIS A 86 -8.28 -4.11 6.44
CA HIS A 86 -7.31 -3.03 6.34
C HIS A 86 -7.98 -1.68 6.10
N MET A 87 -9.30 -1.60 5.91
CA MET A 87 -9.97 -0.35 5.53
C MET A 87 -9.72 0.79 6.51
N SER A 88 -9.85 0.58 7.83
CA SER A 88 -9.62 1.64 8.81
C SER A 88 -8.20 2.18 8.73
N THR A 89 -7.21 1.28 8.75
CA THR A 89 -5.79 1.63 8.68
C THR A 89 -5.42 2.26 7.33
N LEU A 90 -5.97 1.77 6.22
CA LEU A 90 -5.73 2.33 4.90
C LEU A 90 -6.31 3.74 4.77
N THR A 91 -7.52 3.99 5.29
CA THR A 91 -8.12 5.33 5.28
C THR A 91 -7.39 6.30 6.18
N GLU A 92 -6.83 5.83 7.29
CA GLU A 92 -6.01 6.65 8.20
C GLU A 92 -4.67 7.01 7.56
N ILE A 93 -3.99 6.04 6.93
CA ILE A 93 -2.67 6.24 6.33
C ILE A 93 -2.75 7.07 5.05
N PHE A 94 -3.69 6.77 4.16
CA PHE A 94 -3.71 7.32 2.80
C PHE A 94 -4.73 8.44 2.60
N GLY A 95 -5.69 8.60 3.51
CA GLY A 95 -6.75 9.58 3.36
C GLY A 95 -7.63 9.36 2.12
N ASN A 96 -8.40 10.39 1.77
CA ASN A 96 -9.42 10.31 0.72
C ASN A 96 -8.87 10.37 -0.71
N ASP A 97 -7.68 10.97 -0.90
CA ASP A 97 -7.05 11.15 -2.21
C ASP A 97 -6.13 9.97 -2.53
N SER A 98 -6.70 8.76 -2.43
CA SER A 98 -5.98 7.52 -2.68
C SER A 98 -6.85 6.49 -3.38
N ALA A 99 -6.20 5.65 -4.19
CA ALA A 99 -6.85 4.49 -4.81
C ALA A 99 -6.45 3.22 -4.05
N LEU A 100 -7.44 2.55 -3.45
CA LEU A 100 -7.26 1.27 -2.76
C LEU A 100 -7.66 0.13 -3.71
N MET A 101 -6.70 -0.65 -4.18
CA MET A 101 -6.94 -1.70 -5.17
C MET A 101 -6.99 -3.09 -4.52
N PHE A 102 -8.18 -3.69 -4.51
CA PHE A 102 -8.43 -5.04 -4.01
C PHE A 102 -8.43 -6.05 -5.17
N GLY A 103 -7.33 -6.79 -5.32
CA GLY A 103 -7.26 -7.91 -6.26
C GLY A 103 -7.89 -9.17 -5.66
N GLY A 104 -7.07 -10.01 -5.03
CA GLY A 104 -7.54 -11.24 -4.37
C GLY A 104 -8.59 -11.00 -3.28
N GLY A 105 -8.54 -9.86 -2.58
CA GLY A 105 -9.52 -9.46 -1.58
C GLY A 105 -10.95 -9.23 -2.12
N SER A 106 -11.14 -9.15 -3.45
CA SER A 106 -12.46 -9.09 -4.08
C SER A 106 -12.94 -10.43 -4.63
N ILE A 107 -12.04 -11.40 -4.86
CA ILE A 107 -12.34 -12.65 -5.58
C ILE A 107 -12.55 -13.86 -4.64
N GLY A 108 -12.02 -13.84 -3.40
CA GLY A 108 -12.18 -14.92 -2.41
C GLY A 108 -13.36 -14.73 -1.44
N TYR A 109 -14.31 -15.66 -1.39
CA TYR A 109 -15.43 -15.81 -0.42
C TYR A 109 -15.39 -17.24 0.17
N PRO A 110 -15.54 -17.59 1.50
CA PRO A 110 -16.63 -17.26 2.47
C PRO A 110 -16.34 -17.30 4.04
N ARG A 111 -17.36 -16.96 4.88
CA ARG A 111 -17.86 -17.39 6.26
C ARG A 111 -17.11 -17.39 7.64
N VAL A 112 -17.08 -16.25 8.41
CA VAL A 112 -16.97 -15.96 9.89
C VAL A 112 -16.85 -14.43 10.24
N MET A 113 -17.44 -13.93 11.35
CA MET A 113 -17.42 -12.50 11.77
C MET A 113 -16.44 -12.15 12.92
N GLN A 114 -15.35 -11.40 12.66
CA GLN A 114 -14.56 -10.72 13.72
C GLN A 114 -13.67 -9.56 13.21
N GLY A 115 -13.90 -8.31 13.65
CA GLY A 115 -12.95 -7.17 13.45
C GLY A 115 -13.39 -5.82 14.07
N ASN A 116 -13.03 -4.65 13.51
CA ASN A 116 -13.31 -3.34 14.15
C ASN A 116 -14.82 -2.99 14.21
N GLU A 117 -15.25 -2.26 15.24
CA GLU A 117 -16.68 -2.00 15.54
C GLU A 117 -17.42 -1.37 14.37
N ILE A 118 -16.80 -0.41 13.66
CA ILE A 118 -17.38 0.24 12.47
C ILE A 118 -17.66 -0.77 11.35
N ILE A 119 -16.72 -1.68 11.08
CA ILE A 119 -16.89 -2.72 10.05
C ILE A 119 -17.93 -3.74 10.51
N ARG A 120 -17.96 -4.10 11.81
CA ARG A 120 -18.99 -5.00 12.37
C ARG A 120 -20.39 -4.41 12.26
N GLU A 121 -20.55 -3.13 12.58
CA GLU A 121 -21.80 -2.43 12.39
C GLU A 121 -22.19 -2.50 10.91
N ALA A 122 -21.31 -2.05 9.99
CA ALA A 122 -21.60 -2.08 8.56
C ALA A 122 -21.98 -3.49 8.02
N CYS A 123 -21.40 -4.55 8.58
CA CYS A 123 -21.74 -5.95 8.25
C CYS A 123 -23.20 -6.32 8.58
N LYS A 124 -23.84 -5.66 9.57
CA LYS A 124 -25.25 -5.92 9.92
C LYS A 124 -26.22 -5.60 8.78
N TRP A 125 -25.85 -4.67 7.90
CA TRP A 125 -26.71 -4.19 6.81
C TRP A 125 -26.16 -4.54 5.41
N SER A 126 -24.98 -5.17 5.33
CA SER A 126 -24.37 -5.57 4.07
C SER A 126 -23.85 -7.02 4.13
N LEU A 127 -24.65 -7.94 3.57
CA LEU A 127 -24.29 -9.36 3.47
C LEU A 127 -22.99 -9.59 2.68
N LYS A 128 -22.69 -8.74 1.69
CA LYS A 128 -21.45 -8.80 0.91
C LYS A 128 -20.24 -8.37 1.74
N LEU A 129 -20.40 -7.32 2.56
CA LEU A 129 -19.33 -6.88 3.45
C LEU A 129 -19.07 -7.90 4.55
N ALA A 130 -20.17 -8.39 5.15
CA ALA A 130 -20.14 -9.47 6.13
C ALA A 130 -19.37 -10.66 5.59
N ALA A 131 -19.56 -11.01 4.32
CA ALA A 131 -18.91 -12.17 3.71
C ALA A 131 -17.45 -11.98 3.26
N SER A 132 -17.05 -10.75 2.95
CA SER A 132 -15.65 -10.43 2.60
C SER A 132 -14.73 -10.38 3.83
N CYS A 133 -15.29 -10.01 4.98
CA CYS A 133 -14.63 -10.03 6.28
C CYS A 133 -14.15 -11.43 6.69
N GLU A 134 -14.76 -12.46 6.13
CA GLU A 134 -14.65 -13.83 6.59
C GLU A 134 -13.40 -14.52 6.06
N VAL A 135 -13.17 -14.41 4.76
CA VAL A 135 -12.01 -14.99 4.06
C VAL A 135 -10.71 -14.33 4.48
N SER A 136 -10.79 -13.04 4.72
CA SER A 136 -9.65 -12.18 5.03
C SER A 136 -8.99 -12.57 6.37
N TYR A 137 -9.75 -13.18 7.29
CA TYR A 137 -9.25 -13.64 8.59
C TYR A 137 -8.25 -14.82 8.47
N LEU A 138 -8.46 -15.73 7.52
CA LEU A 138 -7.56 -16.87 7.29
C LEU A 138 -6.24 -16.46 6.63
N ILE A 139 -6.26 -15.39 5.81
CA ILE A 139 -5.07 -14.88 5.11
C ILE A 139 -4.09 -14.22 6.07
N LEU A 140 -4.60 -13.54 7.11
CA LEU A 140 -3.80 -13.03 8.23
C LEU A 140 -3.00 -14.13 8.92
N GLN A 141 -3.45 -15.39 8.97
CA GLN A 141 -2.68 -16.46 9.62
C GLN A 141 -1.53 -17.03 8.79
N ILE A 142 -1.53 -16.83 7.46
CA ILE A 142 -0.59 -17.50 6.53
C ILE A 142 0.57 -16.59 6.11
N PHE A 143 0.38 -15.26 6.13
CA PHE A 143 1.36 -14.29 5.62
C PHE A 143 1.85 -13.26 6.64
N ILE A 144 1.66 -13.45 7.95
CA ILE A 144 2.38 -12.63 8.95
C ILE A 144 3.79 -13.22 9.14
N PRO A 145 4.84 -12.54 8.65
CA PRO A 145 6.10 -12.62 9.37
C PRO A 145 6.53 -11.28 9.96
N LEU A 146 5.73 -10.20 9.92
CA LEU A 146 6.20 -8.89 10.37
C LEU A 146 5.13 -8.17 11.21
N LYS A 147 5.16 -8.38 12.53
CA LYS A 147 4.68 -7.36 13.45
C LYS A 147 5.48 -6.09 13.11
N ALA A 148 4.86 -4.97 12.77
CA ALA A 148 5.61 -3.76 12.44
C ALA A 148 5.03 -2.54 13.13
N ARG A 149 5.88 -1.56 13.41
CA ARG A 149 5.46 -0.24 13.91
C ARG A 149 5.94 0.85 12.96
N ILE A 150 5.16 1.92 12.78
CA ILE A 150 5.46 3.02 11.87
C ILE A 150 5.50 4.38 12.59
N CYS A 151 6.37 5.30 12.18
CA CYS A 151 6.39 6.70 12.60
C CYS A 151 5.67 7.60 11.58
N ASP A 152 5.33 8.83 11.98
CA ASP A 152 4.85 9.90 11.09
C ASP A 152 5.79 10.23 9.91
N CYS A 153 7.06 9.84 10.03
CA CYS A 153 8.09 10.04 9.02
C CYS A 153 8.19 8.91 7.98
N GLY A 154 7.34 7.89 8.07
CA GLY A 154 7.35 6.74 7.16
C GLY A 154 8.42 5.69 7.44
N ASN A 155 9.29 5.88 8.44
CA ASN A 155 10.13 4.78 8.94
C ASN A 155 9.24 3.72 9.59
N TYR A 156 9.45 2.48 9.19
CA TYR A 156 8.83 1.32 9.80
C TYR A 156 9.90 0.42 10.42
N ARG A 157 9.55 -0.27 11.51
CA ARG A 157 10.38 -1.31 12.12
C ARG A 157 9.58 -2.57 12.31
N VAL A 158 10.21 -3.70 11.99
CA VAL A 158 9.68 -5.03 12.26
C VAL A 158 9.96 -5.34 13.73
N ILE A 159 8.92 -5.59 14.52
CA ILE A 159 9.03 -6.09 15.90
C ILE A 159 9.52 -7.55 15.82
N GLY A 160 10.83 -7.74 15.98
CA GLY A 160 11.43 -9.01 16.38
C GLY A 160 11.42 -9.15 17.92
N ASP A 161 11.56 -10.38 18.43
CA ASP A 161 11.61 -10.72 19.87
C ASP A 161 12.85 -10.16 20.62
N GLU A 162 13.50 -9.11 20.11
CA GLU A 162 14.74 -8.57 20.67
C GLU A 162 14.48 -7.55 21.78
N LYS A 163 15.24 -7.69 22.87
CA LYS A 163 15.07 -7.03 24.17
C LYS A 163 15.31 -5.52 24.20
N GLU A 164 15.64 -4.89 23.08
CA GLU A 164 15.86 -3.45 22.96
C GLU A 164 15.07 -2.88 21.77
N ASP A 165 13.76 -2.73 21.95
CA ASP A 165 12.87 -2.11 20.95
C ASP A 165 12.70 -0.61 21.27
N PRO A 166 13.40 0.31 20.57
CA PRO A 166 13.29 1.74 20.82
C PRO A 166 11.88 2.22 20.47
N LYS A 167 11.18 2.74 21.49
CA LYS A 167 9.78 3.20 21.36
C LYS A 167 9.62 4.40 20.42
N PHE A 168 10.70 5.10 20.10
CA PHE A 168 10.69 6.38 19.37
C PHE A 168 11.60 6.30 18.15
N CYS A 169 11.18 6.92 17.06
CA CYS A 169 11.98 7.04 15.87
C CYS A 169 13.12 8.05 16.07
N GLU A 170 14.36 7.68 15.77
CA GLU A 170 15.51 8.59 15.93
C GLU A 170 15.43 9.81 14.99
N GLN A 171 14.75 9.66 13.85
CA GLN A 171 14.66 10.70 12.83
C GLN A 171 13.60 11.77 13.15
N CYS A 172 12.42 11.37 13.62
CA CYS A 172 11.33 12.31 13.91
C CYS A 172 10.98 12.42 15.40
N ARG A 173 11.59 11.60 16.26
CA ARG A 173 11.31 11.49 17.71
C ARG A 173 9.86 11.16 18.06
N VAL A 174 9.03 10.79 17.08
CA VAL A 174 7.66 10.33 17.28
C VAL A 174 7.67 8.85 17.67
N LYS A 175 6.73 8.49 18.53
CA LYS A 175 6.54 7.11 18.98
C LYS A 175 6.12 6.25 17.80
N PHE A 176 6.74 5.09 17.66
CA PHE A 176 6.30 4.10 16.69
C PHE A 176 4.92 3.54 17.07
N VAL A 177 3.94 3.64 16.17
CA VAL A 177 2.57 3.13 16.35
C VAL A 177 2.47 1.71 15.80
N ASP A 178 1.85 0.81 16.55
CA ASP A 178 1.64 -0.58 16.12
C ASP A 178 0.72 -0.61 14.91
N SER A 179 1.10 -1.32 13.84
CA SER A 179 0.30 -1.43 12.63
C SER A 179 -1.01 -2.23 12.81
N ARG A 180 -1.30 -2.69 14.03
CA ARG A 180 -2.51 -3.45 14.42
C ARG A 180 -3.61 -2.60 15.08
N ILE A 181 -3.40 -1.30 15.25
CA ILE A 181 -4.42 -0.38 15.77
C ILE A 181 -5.16 0.26 14.59
#